data_AF-A0A7K0XEZ9-F1
#
_entry.id   AF-A0A7K0XEZ9-F1
#
_cell.length_a   1.000
_cell.length_b   1.000
_cell.length_c   1.000
_cell.angle_alpha   90.00
_cell.angle_beta   90.00
_cell.angle_gamma   90.00
#
_symmetry.space_group_name_H-M   'P 1'
#
loop_
_entity.id
_entity.type
_entity.pdbx_description
1 polymer ?
#
loop_
_entity_poly.entity_id
_entity_poly.type
_entity_poly.pdbx_seq_one_letter_code
_entity_poly.pdbx_strand_id
1 'polypeptide(L)' 'MATRIKTFDSHYPVTGDVIGTFPIHTDAEVRVAVDQARIASDQWVALGFRGRRKV' A
#
# COMPACT_ATOMS: atom_id res chain seq x y z
N MET A 1 19.59 16.71 3.42
CA MET A 1 19.28 15.79 4.54
C MET A 1 18.29 14.75 4.03
N ALA A 2 18.51 13.46 4.31
CA ALA A 2 17.53 12.43 3.93
C ALA A 2 16.32 12.49 4.88
N THR A 3 15.11 12.59 4.32
CA THR A 3 13.87 12.54 5.11
C THR A 3 13.69 11.12 5.64
N ARG A 4 13.66 10.96 6.96
CA ARG A 4 13.42 9.66 7.60
C ARG A 4 11.92 9.34 7.51
N ILE A 5 11.57 8.18 6.93
CA ILE A 5 10.19 7.70 6.82
C ILE A 5 9.63 7.49 8.24
N LYS A 6 8.43 8.01 8.51
CA LYS A 6 7.74 7.77 9.79
C LYS A 6 7.16 6.36 9.78
N THR A 7 7.17 5.68 10.91
CA THR A 7 6.63 4.31 11.04
C THR A 7 5.71 4.19 12.25
N PHE A 8 4.89 3.14 12.27
CA PHE A 8 4.17 2.69 13.45
C PHE A 8 4.33 1.18 13.62
N ASP A 9 4.23 0.72 14.86
CA ASP A 9 4.27 -0.71 15.19
C ASP A 9 2.84 -1.26 15.30
N SER A 10 2.63 -2.44 14.74
CA SER A 10 1.45 -3.26 14.99
C SER A 10 1.76 -4.20 16.15
N HIS A 11 0.86 -4.22 17.13
CA HIS A 11 1.04 -5.00 18.36
C HIS A 11 0.10 -6.20 18.39
N TYR A 12 0.60 -7.34 18.87
CA TYR A 12 -0.21 -8.51 19.15
C TYR A 12 -1.17 -8.19 20.31
N PRO A 13 -2.50 -8.29 20.12
CA PRO A 13 -3.46 -7.80 21.11
C PRO A 13 -3.48 -8.57 22.44
N VAL A 14 -2.89 -9.77 22.50
CA VAL A 14 -2.90 -10.60 23.72
C VAL A 14 -1.75 -10.24 24.66
N THR A 15 -0.56 -9.93 24.14
CA THR A 15 0.64 -9.67 24.95
C THR A 15 1.19 -8.25 24.81
N GLY A 16 0.81 -7.54 23.76
CA GLY A 16 1.36 -6.22 23.42
C GLY A 16 2.69 -6.28 22.66
N ASP A 17 3.21 -7.47 22.36
CA ASP A 17 4.46 -7.61 21.60
C ASP A 17 4.33 -7.02 20.20
N VAL A 18 5.39 -6.41 19.68
CA VAL A 18 5.43 -5.90 18.30
C VAL A 18 5.49 -7.07 17.32
N ILE A 19 4.53 -7.12 16.39
CA ILE A 19 4.44 -8.14 15.33
C ILE A 19 4.73 -7.59 13.94
N GLY A 20 4.92 -6.28 13.80
CA GLY A 20 5.36 -5.67 12.54
C GLY A 20 5.51 -4.16 12.66
N THR A 21 6.35 -3.58 11.83
CA THR A 21 6.56 -2.13 11.73
C THR A 21 6.26 -1.70 10.31
N PHE A 22 5.40 -0.69 10.16
CA PHE A 22 4.88 -0.25 8.87
C PHE A 22 5.15 1.24 8.63
N PRO A 23 5.43 1.67 7.40
CA PRO A 23 5.57 3.08 7.07
C PRO A 23 4.22 3.81 7.20
N ILE A 24 4.28 5.06 7.64
CA ILE A 24 3.16 6.00 7.61
C ILE A 24 3.32 6.82 6.34
N HIS A 25 2.41 6.62 5.39
CA HIS A 25 2.43 7.37 4.14
C HIS A 25 2.00 8.83 4.32
N THR A 26 2.67 9.71 3.60
CA THR A 26 2.28 11.13 3.50
C THR A 26 1.12 11.32 2.53
N ASP A 27 0.48 12.49 2.57
CA ASP A 27 -0.58 12.84 1.61
C ASP A 27 -0.07 12.84 0.16
N ALA A 28 1.18 13.27 -0.07
CA ALA A 28 1.80 13.27 -1.38
C ALA A 28 2.03 11.84 -1.89
N GLU A 29 2.51 10.93 -1.04
CA GLU A 29 2.71 9.52 -1.40
C GLU A 29 1.38 8.83 -1.73
N VAL A 30 0.32 9.12 -0.99
CA VAL A 30 -1.03 8.61 -1.29
C VAL A 30 -1.52 9.12 -2.64
N ARG A 31 -1.33 10.41 -2.96
CA ARG A 31 -1.70 10.96 -4.27
C ARG A 31 -0.96 10.26 -5.41
N VAL A 32 0.35 10.05 -5.26
CA VAL A 32 1.16 9.31 -6.24
C VAL A 32 0.63 7.88 -6.44
N ALA A 33 0.31 7.18 -5.35
CA ALA A 33 -0.25 5.84 -5.44
C ALA A 33 -1.61 5.81 -6.17
N VAL A 34 -2.48 6.78 -5.92
CA VAL A 34 -3.78 6.92 -6.60
C VAL A 34 -3.59 7.23 -8.09
N ASP A 35 -2.69 8.15 -8.44
CA ASP A 35 -2.42 8.50 -9.84
C ASP A 35 -1.88 7.29 -10.62
N GLN A 36 -0.97 6.52 -10.01
CA GLN A 36 -0.46 5.28 -10.58
C GLN A 36 -1.55 4.23 -10.74
N ALA A 37 -2.40 4.04 -9.72
CA ALA A 37 -3.51 3.10 -9.78
C ALA A 37 -4.50 3.45 -10.90
N ARG A 38 -4.71 4.75 -11.16
CA ARG A 38 -5.59 5.25 -12.21
C ARG A 38 -5.08 4.90 -13.60
N ILE A 39 -3.76 4.99 -13.82
CA ILE A 39 -3.11 4.54 -15.07
C ILE A 39 -3.18 3.01 -15.20
N ALA A 40 -2.87 2.27 -14.12
CA ALA A 40 -2.89 0.80 -14.13
C ALA A 40 -4.30 0.21 -14.30
N SER A 41 -5.33 0.96 -13.92
CA SER A 41 -6.73 0.55 -14.02
C SER A 41 -7.13 0.16 -15.44
N ASP A 42 -6.65 0.87 -16.46
CA ASP A 42 -6.99 0.57 -17.86
C ASP A 42 -6.52 -0.83 -18.26
N GLN A 43 -5.30 -1.19 -17.87
CA GLN A 43 -4.74 -2.53 -18.11
C GLN A 43 -5.51 -3.59 -17.31
N TRP A 44 -5.84 -3.30 -16.05
CA TRP A 44 -6.60 -4.19 -15.18
C TRP A 44 -8.01 -4.49 -15.72
N VAL A 45 -8.66 -3.47 -16.30
CA VAL A 45 -9.95 -3.61 -16.97
C VAL A 45 -9.81 -4.47 -18.23
N ALA A 46 -8.79 -4.21 -19.06
CA ALA A 46 -8.52 -4.91 -20.31
C ALA A 46 -8.30 -6.43 -20.13
N LEU A 47 -7.82 -6.87 -18.97
CA LEU A 47 -7.70 -8.30 -18.64
C LEU A 47 -9.06 -9.04 -18.64
N GLY A 48 -10.17 -8.33 -18.42
CA GLY A 48 -11.48 -8.93 -18.23
C GLY A 48 -11.56 -9.88 -17.01
N PHE A 49 -12.72 -10.49 -16.78
CA PHE A 49 -12.92 -11.34 -15.59
C PHE A 49 -12.00 -12.57 -15.56
N ARG A 50 -11.81 -13.24 -16.70
CA ARG A 50 -10.95 -14.44 -16.78
C ARG A 50 -9.47 -14.11 -16.59
N GLY A 51 -9.01 -12.95 -17.07
CA GLY A 51 -7.64 -12.50 -16.87
C GLY A 51 -7.39 -12.15 -15.41
N ARG A 52 -8.29 -11.36 -14.79
CA ARG A 52 -8.18 -10.97 -13.38
C ARG A 52 -8.21 -12.14 -12.40
N ARG A 53 -8.86 -13.26 -12.74
CA ARG A 53 -8.89 -14.47 -11.88
C ARG A 53 -7.52 -15.16 -11.75
N LYS A 54 -6.58 -14.92 -12.66
CA LYS A 54 -5.31 -15.66 -12.73
C LYS A 54 -4.15 -15.01 -11.97
N VAL A 55 -4.35 -13.80 -11.47
CA VAL A 55 -3.33 -13.01 -10.76
C VAL A 55 -3.64 -12.91 -9.28
#